data_AF-A0A7S2CVK0-F1
#
_entry.id   AF-A0A7S2CVK0-F1
#
_cell.length_a   1.000
_cell.length_b   1.000
_cell.length_c   1.000
_cell.angle_alpha   90.00
_cell.angle_beta   90.00
_cell.angle_gamma   90.00
#
_symmetry.space_group_name_H-M   'P 1'
#
loop_
_entity.id
_entity.type
_entity.pdbx_description
1 polymer ?
#
loop_
_entity_poly.entity_id
_entity_poly.type
_entity_poly.pdbx_seq_one_letter_code
_entity_poly.pdbx_strand_id
1 'polypeptide(L)'
;DGVLVNLLYHLDWLGQGTQSFRSTGFSVEFGVENGAECNTRFLRERYRWSTVMFDASFENKTIGLHRAVITPGNVNDIFTAHGVPRTFDVLSIDIDYNDYWVWSAIDNQRFRPRILVVEYNSHLSASTRQTVRENDGLSRWDGTSSYFGASLGALAQLG
;
A
#
# COMPACT_ATOMS: atom_id res chain seq x y z
N ASP A 1 -4.79 -17.57 -2.38
CA ASP A 1 -4.56 -17.51 -0.92
C ASP A 1 -3.27 -16.74 -0.72
N GLY A 2 -3.37 -15.45 -0.39
CA GLY A 2 -2.27 -14.49 -0.50
C GLY A 2 -1.35 -14.47 0.70
N VAL A 3 -0.07 -14.13 0.47
CA VAL A 3 0.97 -13.96 1.52
C VAL A 3 0.48 -13.08 2.67
N LEU A 4 -0.23 -11.99 2.36
CA LEU A 4 -0.80 -11.08 3.36
C LEU A 4 -1.77 -11.78 4.33
N VAL A 5 -2.65 -12.64 3.82
CA VAL A 5 -3.62 -13.37 4.67
C VAL A 5 -2.90 -14.36 5.58
N ASN A 6 -1.88 -15.03 5.06
CA ASN A 6 -1.04 -15.94 5.83
C ASN A 6 -0.28 -15.19 6.93
N LEU A 7 0.31 -14.03 6.63
CA LEU A 7 0.95 -13.16 7.62
C LEU A 7 -0.04 -12.72 8.71
N LEU A 8 -1.22 -12.24 8.32
CA LEU A 8 -2.26 -11.81 9.26
C LEU A 8 -2.72 -12.97 10.16
N TYR A 9 -2.78 -14.20 9.65
CA TYR A 9 -3.09 -15.39 10.44
C TYR A 9 -1.98 -15.70 11.47
N HIS A 10 -0.71 -15.61 11.08
CA HIS A 10 0.42 -15.90 11.96
C HIS A 10 0.72 -14.80 12.98
N LEU A 11 0.35 -13.55 12.68
CA LEU A 11 0.41 -12.43 13.62
C LEU A 11 -0.78 -12.41 14.60
N ASP A 12 -1.57 -13.48 14.64
CA ASP A 12 -2.81 -13.63 15.43
C ASP A 12 -3.84 -12.52 15.17
N TRP A 13 -3.74 -11.88 13.99
CA TRP A 13 -4.61 -10.77 13.59
C TRP A 13 -5.98 -11.24 13.14
N LEU A 14 -6.02 -12.46 12.58
CA LEU A 14 -7.23 -13.16 12.17
C LEU A 14 -7.69 -14.20 13.21
N GLY A 15 -6.95 -14.33 14.33
CA GLY A 15 -7.22 -15.23 15.44
C GLY A 15 -6.75 -16.67 15.22
N GLN A 16 -6.03 -17.23 16.19
CA GLN A 16 -5.83 -18.66 16.41
C GLN A 16 -6.59 -19.11 17.66
N GLY A 17 -7.58 -20.00 17.49
CA GLY A 17 -8.36 -20.53 18.59
C GLY A 17 -9.55 -19.65 19.03
N THR A 18 -10.27 -20.11 20.06
CA THR A 18 -11.65 -19.73 20.46
C THR A 18 -11.88 -18.27 20.91
N GLN A 19 -10.97 -17.34 20.63
CA GLN A 19 -11.16 -15.91 20.93
C GLN A 19 -11.21 -15.07 19.64
N SER A 20 -12.43 -14.62 19.33
CA SER A 20 -12.83 -13.52 18.45
C SER A 20 -11.94 -13.22 17.23
N PHE A 21 -12.29 -13.87 16.13
CA PHE A 21 -11.96 -13.50 14.76
C PHE A 21 -12.26 -12.01 14.49
N ARG A 22 -11.27 -11.20 14.07
CA ARG A 22 -11.53 -9.86 13.51
C ARG A 22 -12.17 -10.01 12.13
N SER A 23 -13.49 -10.14 12.12
CA SER A 23 -14.32 -10.21 10.91
C SER A 23 -14.40 -8.90 10.13
N THR A 24 -13.74 -7.84 10.58
CA THR A 24 -13.73 -6.52 9.97
C THR A 24 -12.38 -5.85 10.20
N GLY A 25 -11.98 -4.99 9.27
CA GLY A 25 -10.74 -4.24 9.30
C GLY A 25 -10.76 -3.17 8.22
N PHE A 26 -9.77 -2.29 8.23
CA PHE A 26 -9.65 -1.20 7.27
C PHE A 26 -8.31 -1.30 6.53
N SER A 27 -8.35 -1.33 5.20
CA SER A 27 -7.15 -1.39 4.37
C SER A 27 -7.14 -0.29 3.30
N VAL A 28 -5.94 0.16 2.95
CA VAL A 28 -5.69 1.06 1.83
C VAL A 28 -4.65 0.45 0.91
N GLU A 29 -4.85 0.55 -0.40
CA GLU A 29 -3.90 0.06 -1.39
C GLU A 29 -3.77 1.02 -2.57
N PHE A 30 -2.53 1.25 -3.01
CA PHE A 30 -2.19 2.10 -4.15
C PHE A 30 -1.61 1.25 -5.30
N GLY A 31 -1.94 1.63 -6.53
CA GLY A 31 -1.51 0.99 -7.79
C GLY A 31 -2.13 -0.39 -8.02
N VAL A 32 -3.42 -0.51 -7.77
CA VAL A 32 -4.14 -1.80 -7.91
C VAL A 32 -4.56 -2.14 -9.35
N GLU A 33 -4.20 -1.31 -10.33
CA GLU A 33 -4.72 -1.38 -11.69
C GLU A 33 -6.26 -1.48 -11.68
N ASN A 34 -6.83 -2.47 -12.36
CA ASN A 34 -8.27 -2.73 -12.40
C ASN A 34 -8.82 -3.43 -11.13
N GLY A 35 -7.98 -3.73 -10.14
CA GLY A 35 -8.32 -4.40 -8.90
C GLY A 35 -8.42 -5.93 -8.98
N ALA A 36 -7.98 -6.54 -10.08
CA ALA A 36 -7.92 -8.00 -10.23
C ALA A 36 -6.71 -8.62 -9.51
N GLU A 37 -5.57 -7.95 -9.58
CA GLU A 37 -4.29 -8.32 -8.95
C GLU A 37 -3.95 -7.27 -7.89
N CYS A 38 -4.43 -7.48 -6.67
CA CYS A 38 -4.11 -6.60 -5.54
C CYS A 38 -4.05 -7.39 -4.24
N ASN A 39 -3.22 -6.93 -3.30
CA ASN A 39 -2.93 -7.58 -2.04
C ASN A 39 -4.16 -7.63 -1.12
N THR A 40 -5.03 -6.64 -1.20
CA THR A 40 -6.20 -6.49 -0.31
C THR A 40 -7.46 -7.14 -0.86
N ARG A 41 -7.46 -7.69 -2.08
CA ARG A 41 -8.64 -8.30 -2.71
C ARG A 41 -9.35 -9.32 -1.82
N PHE A 42 -8.57 -10.24 -1.24
CA PHE A 42 -9.12 -11.32 -0.41
C PHE A 42 -9.70 -10.79 0.91
N LEU A 43 -9.10 -9.73 1.48
CA LEU A 43 -9.60 -9.05 2.67
C LEU A 43 -10.97 -8.41 2.41
N ARG A 44 -11.11 -7.71 1.29
CA ARG A 44 -12.36 -7.12 0.83
C ARG A 44 -13.44 -8.19 0.58
N GLU A 45 -13.13 -9.19 -0.23
CA GLU A 45 -14.14 -10.14 -0.75
C GLU A 45 -14.54 -11.21 0.26
N ARG A 46 -13.63 -11.67 1.13
CA ARG A 46 -13.90 -12.77 2.07
C ARG A 46 -14.10 -12.31 3.51
N TYR A 47 -13.43 -11.23 3.91
CA TYR A 47 -13.51 -10.71 5.28
C TYR A 47 -14.30 -9.42 5.37
N ARG A 48 -14.89 -8.91 4.28
CA ARG A 48 -15.70 -7.68 4.28
C ARG A 48 -14.97 -6.48 4.88
N TRP A 49 -13.65 -6.44 4.77
CA TRP A 49 -12.87 -5.29 5.21
C TRP A 49 -13.26 -4.06 4.38
N SER A 50 -13.26 -2.91 5.04
CA SER A 50 -13.41 -1.62 4.36
C SER A 50 -12.10 -1.32 3.65
N THR A 51 -12.10 -1.50 2.34
CA THR A 51 -10.92 -1.31 1.50
C THR A 51 -11.12 -0.10 0.61
N VAL A 52 -10.18 0.84 0.67
CA VAL A 52 -10.09 1.97 -0.26
C VAL A 52 -8.89 1.75 -1.15
N MET A 53 -9.09 1.68 -2.47
CA MET A 53 -8.00 1.46 -3.40
C MET A 53 -7.86 2.65 -4.35
N PHE A 54 -6.63 2.85 -4.83
CA PHE A 54 -6.33 3.89 -5.80
C PHE A 54 -5.50 3.36 -6.94
N ASP A 55 -5.79 3.86 -8.12
CA ASP A 55 -4.97 3.66 -9.31
C ASP A 55 -4.99 4.92 -10.17
N ALA A 56 -3.94 5.16 -10.96
CA ALA A 56 -3.86 6.36 -11.79
C ALA A 56 -4.76 6.34 -13.04
N SER A 57 -5.05 5.16 -13.56
CA SER A 57 -5.72 4.94 -14.83
C SER A 57 -7.09 4.30 -14.65
N PHE A 58 -7.29 3.52 -13.59
CA PHE A 58 -8.49 2.74 -13.38
C PHE A 58 -9.41 3.33 -12.30
N GLU A 59 -10.72 3.14 -12.48
CA GLU A 59 -11.76 3.45 -11.51
C GLU A 59 -12.75 2.28 -11.46
N ASN A 60 -13.18 1.89 -10.26
CA ASN A 60 -14.32 1.02 -10.07
C ASN A 60 -14.94 1.24 -8.68
N LYS A 61 -15.93 2.14 -8.63
CA LYS A 61 -16.61 2.53 -7.39
C LYS A 61 -17.32 1.37 -6.69
N THR A 62 -17.70 0.32 -7.42
CA THR A 62 -18.39 -0.85 -6.84
C THR A 62 -17.49 -1.68 -5.92
N ILE A 63 -16.18 -1.57 -6.09
CA ILE A 63 -15.18 -2.25 -5.25
C ILE A 63 -14.36 -1.29 -4.38
N GLY A 64 -14.68 0.01 -4.38
CA GLY A 64 -13.92 1.03 -3.66
C GLY A 64 -12.61 1.44 -4.34
N LEU A 65 -12.50 1.25 -5.66
CA LEU A 65 -11.36 1.71 -6.46
C LEU A 65 -11.62 3.11 -7.02
N HIS A 66 -10.75 4.05 -6.67
CA HIS A 66 -10.79 5.44 -7.08
C HIS A 66 -9.63 5.77 -8.01
N ARG A 67 -9.90 6.54 -9.07
CA ARG A 67 -8.83 6.99 -9.96
C ARG A 67 -8.10 8.20 -9.37
N ALA A 68 -6.83 8.06 -9.00
CA ALA A 68 -5.97 9.13 -8.51
C ALA A 68 -4.48 8.82 -8.72
N VAL A 69 -3.68 9.85 -9.01
CA VAL A 69 -2.22 9.75 -8.95
C VAL A 69 -1.78 10.05 -7.52
N ILE A 70 -1.24 9.05 -6.83
CA ILE A 70 -0.75 9.21 -5.46
C ILE A 70 0.63 9.84 -5.48
N THR A 71 0.82 10.87 -4.65
CA THR A 71 2.06 11.63 -4.54
C THR A 71 2.40 11.90 -3.07
N PRO A 72 3.66 12.19 -2.75
CA PRO A 72 4.05 12.62 -1.41
C PRO A 72 3.23 13.82 -0.92
N GLY A 73 2.92 14.75 -1.84
CA GLY A 73 2.18 15.97 -1.54
C GLY A 73 0.68 15.78 -1.27
N ASN A 74 0.07 14.66 -1.69
CA ASN A 74 -1.39 14.47 -1.58
C ASN A 74 -1.82 13.27 -0.71
N VAL A 75 -0.91 12.37 -0.34
CA VAL A 75 -1.28 11.10 0.33
C VAL A 75 -2.11 11.31 1.60
N ASN A 76 -1.76 12.30 2.43
CA ASN A 76 -2.46 12.59 3.67
C ASN A 76 -3.86 13.19 3.45
N ASP A 77 -4.03 13.97 2.38
CA ASP A 77 -5.31 14.55 2.01
C ASP A 77 -6.24 13.51 1.40
N ILE A 78 -5.68 12.58 0.62
CA ILE A 78 -6.41 11.40 0.12
C ILE A 78 -6.89 10.54 1.28
N PHE A 79 -6.04 10.25 2.26
CA PHE A 79 -6.46 9.53 3.47
C PHE A 79 -7.61 10.24 4.20
N THR A 80 -7.54 11.56 4.32
CA THR A 80 -8.60 12.36 4.96
C THR A 80 -9.91 12.31 4.15
N ALA A 81 -9.83 12.55 2.85
CA ALA A 81 -10.99 12.63 1.96
C ALA A 81 -11.76 11.31 1.86
N HIS A 82 -11.07 10.18 2.05
CA HIS A 82 -11.65 8.84 2.00
C HIS A 82 -11.93 8.24 3.37
N GLY A 83 -11.86 9.05 4.43
CA GLY A 83 -12.24 8.64 5.79
C GLY A 83 -11.34 7.55 6.37
N VAL A 84 -10.06 7.52 5.97
CA VAL A 84 -9.08 6.58 6.53
C VAL A 84 -8.93 6.88 8.02
N PRO A 85 -9.16 5.89 8.92
CA PRO A 85 -9.00 6.10 10.35
C PRO A 85 -7.56 6.43 10.72
N ARG A 86 -7.37 7.17 11.82
CA ARG A 86 -6.03 7.46 12.34
C ARG A 86 -5.17 6.21 12.54
N THR A 87 -5.77 5.12 13.00
CA THR A 87 -5.11 3.83 13.09
C THR A 87 -5.94 2.83 12.30
N PHE A 88 -5.33 2.26 11.28
CA PHE A 88 -5.95 1.31 10.36
C PHE A 88 -5.04 0.10 10.16
N ASP A 89 -5.53 -0.96 9.53
CA ASP A 89 -4.91 -2.27 9.66
C ASP A 89 -3.80 -2.51 8.64
N VAL A 90 -4.06 -2.26 7.35
CA VAL A 90 -3.08 -2.52 6.27
C VAL A 90 -2.98 -1.32 5.34
N LEU A 91 -1.74 -0.89 5.06
CA LEU A 91 -1.41 -0.05 3.91
C LEU A 91 -0.53 -0.85 2.95
N SER A 92 -0.87 -0.87 1.66
CA SER A 92 -0.04 -1.43 0.59
C SER A 92 0.30 -0.33 -0.41
N ILE A 93 1.59 -0.14 -0.69
CA ILE A 93 2.12 0.86 -1.61
C ILE A 93 2.87 0.13 -2.73
N ASP A 94 2.32 0.22 -3.94
CA ASP A 94 2.94 -0.34 -5.14
C ASP A 94 2.59 0.60 -6.31
N ILE A 95 3.39 1.64 -6.52
CA ILE A 95 3.16 2.68 -7.53
C ILE A 95 4.39 2.86 -8.44
N ASP A 96 5.23 1.82 -8.52
CA ASP A 96 6.46 1.64 -9.31
C ASP A 96 7.62 2.61 -9.04
N TYR A 97 7.34 3.88 -8.73
CA TYR A 97 8.34 4.95 -8.73
C TYR A 97 8.45 5.66 -7.38
N ASN A 98 7.38 6.32 -6.94
CA ASN A 98 7.42 7.19 -5.77
C ASN A 98 7.17 6.46 -4.43
N ASP A 99 7.28 5.13 -4.37
CA ASP A 99 6.91 4.31 -3.20
C ASP A 99 7.57 4.79 -1.91
N TYR A 100 8.89 5.00 -1.96
CA TYR A 100 9.68 5.51 -0.85
C TYR A 100 9.21 6.90 -0.39
N TRP A 101 8.97 7.80 -1.34
CA TRP A 101 8.61 9.20 -1.03
C TRP A 101 7.18 9.32 -0.52
N VAL A 102 6.25 8.53 -1.07
CA VAL A 102 4.88 8.43 -0.58
C VAL A 102 4.86 7.89 0.85
N TRP A 103 5.60 6.82 1.13
CA TRP A 103 5.73 6.33 2.51
C TRP A 103 6.35 7.39 3.43
N SER A 104 7.45 8.02 3.02
CA SER A 104 8.16 9.03 3.82
C SER A 104 7.27 10.24 4.16
N ALA A 105 6.32 10.59 3.31
CA ALA A 105 5.42 11.73 3.51
C ALA A 105 4.20 11.44 4.39
N ILE A 106 3.96 10.19 4.80
CA ILE A 106 2.82 9.86 5.66
C ILE A 106 2.99 10.52 7.04
N ASP A 107 2.02 11.36 7.41
CA ASP A 107 1.97 11.97 8.72
C ASP A 107 1.54 10.94 9.77
N ASN A 108 2.52 10.37 10.46
CA ASN A 108 2.32 9.37 11.52
C ASN A 108 1.50 9.87 12.72
N GLN A 109 1.31 11.18 12.89
CA GLN A 109 0.40 11.71 13.91
C GLN A 109 -1.06 11.59 13.48
N ARG A 110 -1.33 11.73 12.18
CA ARG A 110 -2.67 11.66 11.58
C ARG A 110 -3.05 10.25 11.13
N PHE A 111 -2.11 9.47 10.61
CA PHE A 111 -2.36 8.17 10.00
C PHE A 111 -1.25 7.19 10.37
N ARG A 112 -1.63 6.03 10.89
CA ARG A 112 -0.69 5.02 11.36
C ARG A 112 -1.19 3.63 10.99
N PRO A 113 -0.78 3.09 9.82
CA PRO A 113 -1.06 1.70 9.49
C PRO A 113 -0.41 0.79 10.53
N ARG A 114 -1.05 -0.33 10.82
CA ARG A 114 -0.47 -1.35 11.71
C ARG A 114 0.46 -2.30 10.95
N ILE A 115 0.16 -2.54 9.68
CA ILE A 115 0.99 -3.28 8.73
C ILE A 115 1.19 -2.43 7.49
N LEU A 116 2.44 -2.28 7.07
CA LEU A 116 2.82 -1.67 5.81
C LEU A 116 3.39 -2.76 4.89
N VAL A 117 2.89 -2.79 3.66
CA VAL A 117 3.43 -3.56 2.54
C VAL A 117 3.90 -2.53 1.51
N VAL A 118 5.12 -2.68 1.01
CA VAL A 118 5.70 -1.73 0.05
C VAL A 118 6.53 -2.47 -0.99
N GLU A 119 6.38 -2.10 -2.25
CA GLU A 119 7.20 -2.63 -3.34
C GLU A 119 8.68 -2.26 -3.14
N TYR A 120 9.57 -3.18 -3.47
CA TYR A 120 11.00 -2.87 -3.61
C TYR A 120 11.50 -3.34 -4.97
N ASN A 121 12.48 -2.62 -5.50
CA ASN A 121 13.12 -2.97 -6.75
C ASN A 121 14.19 -4.05 -6.51
N SER A 122 13.88 -5.27 -6.96
CA SER A 122 14.77 -6.44 -6.84
C SER A 122 15.98 -6.43 -7.77
N HIS A 123 16.05 -5.52 -8.75
CA HIS A 123 17.25 -5.31 -9.57
C HIS A 123 18.36 -4.57 -8.80
N LEU A 124 18.01 -3.89 -7.71
CA LEU A 124 18.96 -3.25 -6.82
C LEU A 124 19.39 -4.22 -5.73
N SER A 125 20.68 -4.22 -5.40
CA SER A 125 21.18 -5.04 -4.30
C SER A 125 20.46 -4.68 -3.00
N ALA A 126 20.06 -5.69 -2.23
CA ALA A 126 19.35 -5.52 -0.97
C ALA A 126 20.10 -4.64 0.06
N SER A 127 21.43 -4.55 -0.05
CA SER A 127 22.26 -3.75 0.85
C SER A 127 22.43 -2.29 0.42
N THR A 128 22.07 -1.93 -0.82
CA THR A 128 22.15 -0.53 -1.26
C THR A 128 21.00 0.28 -0.67
N ARG A 129 21.22 1.59 -0.57
CA ARG A 129 20.25 2.56 -0.06
C ARG A 129 19.94 3.55 -1.18
N GLN A 130 19.24 3.05 -2.19
CA GLN A 130 18.94 3.80 -3.41
C GLN A 130 17.44 3.89 -3.60
N THR A 131 16.98 5.07 -3.99
CA THR A 131 15.63 5.29 -4.49
C THR A 131 15.73 6.27 -5.65
N VAL A 132 14.75 6.21 -6.56
CA VAL A 132 14.58 7.22 -7.60
C VAL A 132 14.40 8.61 -7.01
N ARG A 133 14.58 9.64 -7.85
CA ARG A 133 14.27 11.01 -7.43
C ARG A 133 12.76 11.16 -7.24
N GLU A 134 12.38 11.87 -6.18
CA GLU A 134 11.01 12.31 -6.01
C GLU A 134 10.55 13.08 -7.25
N ASN A 135 9.31 12.83 -7.69
CA ASN A 135 8.64 13.64 -8.69
C ASN A 135 7.18 13.88 -8.31
N ASP A 136 6.54 14.81 -9.01
CA ASP A 136 5.15 15.26 -8.80
C ASP A 136 4.07 14.24 -9.21
N GLY A 137 4.43 12.99 -9.49
CA GLY A 137 3.55 11.91 -9.93
C GLY A 137 3.37 11.84 -11.45
N LEU A 138 4.00 12.73 -12.22
CA LEU A 138 3.96 12.71 -13.68
C LEU A 138 4.95 11.72 -14.29
N SER A 139 6.04 11.40 -13.58
CA SER A 139 7.01 10.41 -14.05
C SER A 139 6.65 9.04 -13.49
N ARG A 140 6.50 8.07 -14.39
CA ARG A 140 6.26 6.66 -14.09
C ARG A 140 7.41 5.84 -14.63
N TRP A 141 7.53 4.62 -14.11
CA TRP A 141 8.36 3.64 -14.78
C TRP A 141 7.79 3.37 -16.18
N ASP A 142 8.67 3.35 -17.18
CA ASP A 142 8.31 3.20 -18.60
C ASP A 142 8.32 1.74 -19.06
N GLY A 143 8.60 0.80 -18.15
CA GLY A 143 8.75 -0.62 -18.44
C GLY A 143 10.08 -1.00 -19.10
N THR A 144 11.01 -0.06 -19.31
CA THR A 144 12.25 -0.31 -20.06
C THR A 144 13.51 -0.30 -19.18
N SER A 145 13.56 0.56 -18.17
CA SER A 145 14.69 0.66 -17.25
C SER A 145 14.62 -0.38 -16.13
N SER A 146 15.74 -0.90 -15.63
CA SER A 146 15.77 -1.68 -14.38
C SER A 146 15.83 -0.79 -13.12
N TYR A 147 15.86 0.53 -13.30
CA TYR A 147 15.95 1.51 -12.21
C TYR A 147 14.61 2.22 -12.01
N PHE A 148 13.86 1.74 -11.02
CA PHE A 148 12.57 2.24 -10.54
C PHE A 148 12.49 2.07 -9.01
N GLY A 149 11.48 2.68 -8.38
CA GLY A 149 11.17 2.54 -6.96
C GLY A 149 12.34 2.75 -6.00
N ALA A 150 12.47 1.84 -5.04
CA ALA A 150 13.50 1.85 -4.01
C ALA A 150 14.10 0.47 -3.75
N SER A 151 15.37 0.44 -3.35
CA SER A 151 16.02 -0.78 -2.88
C SER A 151 15.49 -1.19 -1.50
N LEU A 152 15.60 -2.49 -1.17
CA LEU A 152 15.23 -2.99 0.15
C LEU A 152 15.97 -2.26 1.29
N GLY A 153 17.26 -1.97 1.11
CA GLY A 153 18.06 -1.25 2.10
C GLY A 153 17.66 0.22 2.30
N ALA A 154 17.06 0.87 1.29
CA ALA A 154 16.48 2.21 1.45
C ALA A 154 15.19 2.16 2.27
N LEU A 155 14.30 1.22 1.95
CA LEU A 155 13.04 1.01 2.67
C LEU A 155 13.28 0.64 4.13
N ALA A 156 14.19 -0.29 4.40
CA ALA A 156 14.59 -0.67 5.76
C ALA A 156 15.29 0.47 6.54
N GLN A 157 15.82 1.49 5.86
CA GLN A 157 16.33 2.69 6.53
C GLN A 157 15.20 3.62 6.98
N LEU A 158 14.10 3.63 6.24
CA LEU A 158 12.99 4.55 6.44
C LEU A 158 12.13 4.12 7.64
N GLY A 159 11.90 2.82 7.84
CA GLY A 159 11.15 2.31 9.00
C GLY A 159 11.09 0.79 9.09
#